data_AF-A0AAW1DD74-F1
#
_entry.id   AF-A0AAW1DD74-F1
#
_cell.length_a   1.000
_cell.length_b   1.000
_cell.length_c   1.000
_cell.angle_alpha   90.00
_cell.angle_beta   90.00
_cell.angle_gamma   90.00
#
_symmetry.space_group_name_H-M   'P 1'
#
loop_
_entity.id
_entity.type
_entity.pdbx_description
1 polymer ?
#
loop_
_entity_poly.entity_id
_entity_poly.type
_entity_poly.pdbx_seq_one_letter_code
_entity_poly.pdbx_strand_id
1 'polypeptide(L)'
;MKSICLCKQGYYTKDNSSCHPELGENCKTDKDCLGKNTMCRDGKYCACKDGFVTSYDSRYCDKMSRDINWSCLRDEQCGFFGPGGKCISKKCHCSNTTHWVQDKLYCWISRKVGENCEQEEDCGDKSSGMICDEGKCSCTSGTHPSGNGQSCHNDSKEIGQPCFENIDCMYSHASCDVKLKRCTCEKGYMENKKVCSPGISSSCKSNDDCFVPTSQCVNNTCVCNSTSIPSKNLDKCLPLANTINFQCSESDQCSKLEGDCLNGTCQCKNNSLYYPDTNLCYIVRDIGQHCSGRRNCSVLHATCQNNYCVCKRGYRARGNRCVNGGYIELPSLLILLISLIFVFSAKNFNS
;
A
#
# COMPACT_ATOMS: atom_id res chain seq x y z
N MET A 1 33.87 58.66 -2.72
CA MET A 1 33.73 57.26 -3.19
C MET A 1 35.14 56.74 -3.47
N LYS A 2 35.57 55.64 -2.85
CA LYS A 2 36.87 55.02 -3.18
C LYS A 2 36.68 54.15 -4.42
N SER A 3 37.32 54.51 -5.52
CA SER A 3 37.39 53.67 -6.73
C SER A 3 38.34 52.50 -6.45
N ILE A 4 37.85 51.26 -6.58
CA ILE A 4 38.61 50.04 -6.33
C ILE A 4 38.97 49.42 -7.68
N CYS A 5 40.25 49.07 -7.87
CA CYS A 5 40.69 48.29 -9.02
C CYS A 5 40.42 46.80 -8.76
N LEU A 6 39.82 46.12 -9.73
CA LEU A 6 39.56 44.68 -9.67
C LEU A 6 40.34 43.96 -10.78
N CYS A 7 40.68 42.71 -10.55
CA CYS A 7 41.27 41.86 -11.58
C CYS A 7 40.25 41.59 -12.70
N LYS A 8 40.77 41.39 -13.92
CA LYS A 8 39.95 40.94 -15.05
C LYS A 8 39.39 39.54 -14.78
N GLN A 9 38.30 39.18 -15.45
CA GLN A 9 37.76 37.82 -15.41
C GLN A 9 38.84 36.80 -15.78
N GLY A 10 38.90 35.67 -15.06
CA GLY A 10 39.97 34.68 -15.18
C GLY A 10 41.24 35.04 -14.39
N TYR A 11 41.28 36.18 -13.70
CA TYR A 11 42.43 36.56 -12.88
C TYR A 11 41.98 36.89 -11.45
N TYR A 12 42.85 36.58 -10.48
CA TYR A 12 42.58 36.81 -9.06
C TYR A 12 43.80 37.37 -8.34
N THR A 13 43.58 38.05 -7.22
CA THR A 13 44.64 38.62 -6.39
C THR A 13 44.57 38.04 -4.97
N LYS A 14 45.73 37.83 -4.35
CA LYS A 14 45.85 37.46 -2.93
C LYS A 14 46.32 38.63 -2.06
N ASP A 15 46.94 39.63 -2.66
CA ASP A 15 47.65 40.73 -2.00
C ASP A 15 47.06 42.11 -2.33
N ASN A 16 45.96 42.16 -3.10
CA ASN A 16 45.33 43.37 -3.63
C ASN A 16 46.26 44.25 -4.48
N SER A 17 47.37 43.70 -4.97
CA SER A 17 48.38 44.45 -5.73
C SER A 17 48.62 43.83 -7.11
N SER A 18 48.64 42.50 -7.19
CA SER A 18 48.96 41.75 -8.40
C SER A 18 47.83 40.79 -8.76
N CYS A 19 47.49 40.74 -10.06
CA CYS A 19 46.50 39.83 -10.60
C CYS A 19 47.18 38.65 -11.27
N HIS A 20 46.80 37.44 -10.87
CA HIS A 20 47.36 36.17 -11.31
C HIS A 20 46.32 35.34 -12.05
N PRO A 21 46.72 34.60 -13.09
CA PRO A 21 45.81 33.76 -13.86
C PRO A 21 45.17 32.66 -13.00
N GLU A 22 43.87 32.46 -13.17
CA GLU A 22 43.13 31.26 -12.76
C GLU A 22 43.49 30.09 -13.68
N LEU A 23 43.06 28.87 -13.33
CA LEU A 23 43.25 27.69 -14.16
C LEU A 23 42.56 27.86 -15.53
N GLY A 24 43.26 27.53 -16.60
CA GLY A 24 42.84 27.74 -17.99
C GLY A 24 43.36 29.03 -18.62
N GLU A 25 43.81 30.01 -17.82
CA GLU A 25 44.32 31.28 -18.33
C GLU A 25 45.80 31.27 -18.66
N ASN A 26 46.22 32.25 -19.47
CA ASN A 26 47.57 32.30 -20.00
C ASN A 26 48.65 32.50 -18.93
N CYS A 27 49.74 31.74 -19.04
CA CYS A 27 50.93 31.83 -18.20
C CYS A 27 52.21 31.68 -19.03
N LYS A 28 53.35 32.10 -18.48
CA LYS A 28 54.68 31.91 -19.08
C LYS A 28 55.52 30.91 -18.30
N THR A 29 55.38 30.91 -16.97
CA THR A 29 56.14 30.03 -16.07
C THR A 29 55.26 29.51 -14.95
N ASP A 30 55.66 28.41 -14.31
CA ASP A 30 54.94 27.82 -13.16
C ASP A 30 54.68 28.82 -12.03
N LYS A 31 55.54 29.85 -11.88
CA LYS A 31 55.39 30.88 -10.86
C LYS A 31 54.18 31.79 -11.07
N ASP A 32 53.68 31.86 -12.30
CA ASP A 32 52.49 32.66 -12.62
C ASP A 32 51.22 32.01 -12.03
N CYS A 33 51.23 30.68 -11.88
CA CYS A 33 50.12 29.88 -11.36
C CYS A 33 50.26 29.72 -9.83
N LEU A 34 49.68 30.65 -9.07
CA LEU A 34 49.82 30.71 -7.61
C LEU A 34 49.02 29.66 -6.81
N GLY A 35 48.22 28.85 -7.48
CA GLY A 35 47.37 27.85 -6.86
C GLY A 35 48.17 26.71 -6.23
N LYS A 36 47.60 26.05 -5.23
CA LYS A 36 48.21 24.81 -4.73
C LYS A 36 48.09 23.74 -5.82
N ASN A 37 49.19 23.03 -6.08
CA ASN A 37 49.27 21.96 -7.09
C ASN A 37 48.97 22.42 -8.53
N THR A 38 49.20 23.69 -8.85
CA THR A 38 49.10 24.22 -10.21
C THR A 38 50.48 24.28 -10.88
N MET A 39 50.51 24.23 -12.21
CA MET A 39 51.70 24.41 -13.05
C MET A 39 51.32 25.14 -14.34
N CYS A 40 52.31 25.72 -15.02
CA CYS A 40 52.12 26.33 -16.33
C CYS A 40 52.40 25.28 -17.41
N ARG A 41 51.34 24.74 -18.01
CA ARG A 41 51.46 23.68 -19.01
C ARG A 41 51.92 24.26 -20.34
N ASP A 42 53.00 23.70 -20.87
CA ASP A 42 53.64 24.07 -22.15
C ASP A 42 53.97 25.57 -22.29
N GLY A 43 54.15 26.28 -21.17
CA GLY A 43 54.35 27.74 -21.18
C GLY A 43 53.17 28.51 -21.78
N LYS A 44 51.95 27.93 -21.75
CA LYS A 44 50.76 28.51 -22.36
C LYS A 44 49.67 28.83 -21.34
N TYR A 45 49.24 27.88 -20.52
CA TYR A 45 48.11 28.08 -19.62
C TYR A 45 48.27 27.38 -18.26
N CYS A 46 47.68 27.95 -17.22
CA CYS A 46 47.70 27.37 -15.89
C CYS A 46 46.84 26.10 -15.84
N ALA A 47 47.42 25.00 -15.40
CA ALA A 47 46.79 23.70 -15.31
C ALA A 47 47.13 23.01 -13.98
N CYS A 48 46.40 21.94 -13.67
CA CYS A 48 46.72 21.10 -12.53
C CYS A 48 47.94 20.23 -12.80
N LYS A 49 48.69 19.96 -11.73
CA LYS A 49 49.72 18.91 -11.73
C LYS A 49 49.09 17.53 -11.91
N ASP A 50 49.89 16.57 -12.37
CA ASP A 50 49.41 15.20 -12.58
C ASP A 50 48.86 14.60 -11.28
N GLY A 51 47.68 13.98 -11.37
CA GLY A 51 46.95 13.45 -10.23
C GLY A 51 46.16 14.48 -9.42
N PHE A 52 45.99 15.69 -9.94
CA PHE A 52 45.15 16.74 -9.35
C PHE A 52 44.09 17.25 -10.34
N VAL A 53 42.94 17.68 -9.81
CA VAL A 53 41.80 18.24 -10.55
C VAL A 53 41.50 19.66 -10.14
N THR A 54 40.91 20.42 -11.04
CA THR A 54 40.54 21.82 -10.81
C THR A 54 39.59 21.95 -9.63
N SER A 55 39.84 22.93 -8.76
CA SER A 55 38.89 23.32 -7.71
C SER A 55 37.65 24.00 -8.29
N TYR A 56 36.60 24.12 -7.47
CA TYR A 56 35.34 24.77 -7.86
C TYR A 56 35.50 26.25 -8.27
N ASP A 57 36.51 26.93 -7.72
CA ASP A 57 36.82 28.34 -7.99
C ASP A 57 37.96 28.51 -9.01
N SER A 58 38.46 27.42 -9.60
CA SER A 58 39.55 27.43 -10.59
C SER A 58 40.86 28.04 -10.09
N ARG A 59 41.10 28.10 -8.77
CA ARG A 59 42.28 28.77 -8.19
C ARG A 59 43.33 27.82 -7.63
N TYR A 60 42.98 26.57 -7.39
CA TYR A 60 43.89 25.54 -6.92
C TYR A 60 43.46 24.18 -7.46
N CYS A 61 44.26 23.15 -7.20
CA CYS A 61 43.90 21.80 -7.58
C CYS A 61 43.81 20.86 -6.39
N ASP A 62 42.69 20.13 -6.35
CA ASP A 62 42.41 19.08 -5.39
C ASP A 62 43.07 17.77 -5.83
N LYS A 63 43.40 16.93 -4.85
CA LYS A 63 43.94 15.60 -5.14
C LYS A 63 42.83 14.73 -5.74
N MET A 64 43.12 14.06 -6.86
CA MET A 64 42.24 13.03 -7.42
C MET A 64 42.15 11.82 -6.50
N SER A 65 40.98 11.18 -6.47
CA SER A 65 40.83 9.83 -5.95
C SER A 65 41.45 8.83 -6.92
N ARG A 66 42.16 7.83 -6.37
CA ARG A 66 42.87 6.81 -7.17
C ARG A 66 42.18 5.44 -7.15
N ASP A 67 41.15 5.31 -6.34
CA ASP A 67 40.35 4.10 -6.24
C ASP A 67 38.88 4.46 -6.01
N ILE A 68 38.01 3.53 -6.36
CA ILE A 68 36.60 3.61 -6.00
C ILE A 68 36.47 3.47 -4.48
N ASN A 69 35.38 3.99 -3.90
CA ASN A 69 35.15 4.10 -2.46
C ASN A 69 36.11 5.03 -1.69
N TRP A 70 37.09 5.66 -2.33
CA TRP A 70 37.94 6.67 -1.69
C TRP A 70 37.19 7.96 -1.41
N SER A 71 37.61 8.65 -0.36
CA SER A 71 36.98 9.90 0.07
C SER A 71 37.05 10.98 -1.00
N CYS A 72 35.92 11.62 -1.22
CA CYS A 72 35.79 12.79 -2.08
C CYS A 72 34.88 13.83 -1.42
N LEU A 73 34.99 15.06 -1.89
CA LEU A 73 34.13 16.17 -1.55
C LEU A 73 33.24 16.58 -2.73
N ARG A 74 33.68 16.29 -3.96
CA ARG A 74 33.02 16.69 -5.20
C ARG A 74 33.30 15.67 -6.31
N ASP A 75 32.46 15.69 -7.34
CA ASP A 75 32.53 14.77 -8.49
C ASP A 75 33.86 14.88 -9.24
N GLU A 76 34.45 16.07 -9.34
CA GLU A 76 35.68 16.28 -10.12
C GLU A 76 36.83 15.41 -9.60
N GLN A 77 36.88 15.16 -8.29
CA GLN A 77 37.90 14.30 -7.68
C GLN A 77 37.79 12.84 -8.12
N CYS A 78 36.62 12.42 -8.60
CA CYS A 78 36.34 11.10 -9.15
C CYS A 78 36.45 11.06 -10.69
N GLY A 79 36.81 12.17 -11.34
CA GLY A 79 36.89 12.28 -12.81
C GLY A 79 37.93 11.36 -13.45
N PHE A 80 38.87 10.81 -12.67
CA PHE A 80 39.80 9.77 -13.13
C PHE A 80 39.06 8.52 -13.63
N PHE A 81 37.88 8.21 -13.10
CA PHE A 81 37.05 7.06 -13.50
C PHE A 81 36.12 7.36 -14.68
N GLY A 82 36.30 8.50 -15.35
CA GLY A 82 35.44 8.98 -16.44
C GLY A 82 34.26 9.82 -15.97
N PRO A 83 33.39 10.26 -16.89
CA PRO A 83 32.23 11.12 -16.59
C PRO A 83 31.17 10.42 -15.72
N GLY A 84 31.20 9.09 -15.66
CA GLY A 84 30.38 8.28 -14.76
C GLY A 84 30.85 8.29 -13.30
N GLY A 85 32.08 8.71 -13.02
CA GLY A 85 32.61 8.81 -11.66
C GLY A 85 31.98 9.96 -10.88
N LYS A 86 31.28 9.65 -9.79
CA LYS A 86 30.51 10.58 -8.97
C LYS A 86 30.88 10.48 -7.50
N CYS A 87 30.82 11.61 -6.81
CA CYS A 87 31.05 11.68 -5.37
C CYS A 87 29.75 11.45 -4.61
N ILE A 88 29.44 10.18 -4.33
CA ILE A 88 28.20 9.75 -3.68
C ILE A 88 28.54 9.45 -2.22
N SER A 89 27.83 10.07 -1.27
CA SER A 89 28.06 9.84 0.17
C SER A 89 29.53 10.06 0.60
N LYS A 90 30.18 11.10 0.05
CA LYS A 90 31.60 11.45 0.27
C LYS A 90 32.59 10.37 -0.18
N LYS A 91 32.19 9.47 -1.06
CA LYS A 91 33.04 8.45 -1.66
C LYS A 91 32.88 8.41 -3.17
N CYS A 92 33.94 8.09 -3.90
CA CYS A 92 33.83 7.92 -5.35
C CYS A 92 33.08 6.62 -5.67
N HIS A 93 32.02 6.74 -6.47
CA HIS A 93 31.20 5.65 -6.97
C HIS A 93 30.85 5.91 -8.44
N CYS A 94 30.49 4.87 -9.18
CA CYS A 94 29.89 5.06 -10.49
C CYS A 94 28.45 5.58 -10.33
N SER A 95 27.99 6.36 -11.31
CA SER A 95 26.62 6.84 -11.39
C SER A 95 25.63 5.68 -11.50
N ASN A 96 24.34 5.95 -11.33
CA ASN A 96 23.29 4.94 -11.52
C ASN A 96 23.19 4.39 -12.96
N THR A 97 23.75 5.08 -13.95
CA THR A 97 23.77 4.68 -15.36
C THR A 97 25.11 4.08 -15.79
N THR A 98 26.03 3.88 -14.84
CA THR A 98 27.36 3.31 -15.11
C THR A 98 27.72 2.27 -14.05
N HIS A 99 28.66 1.39 -14.35
CA HIS A 99 29.18 0.39 -13.42
C HIS A 99 30.71 0.33 -13.50
N TRP A 100 31.32 -0.24 -12.46
CA TRP A 100 32.78 -0.30 -12.35
C TRP A 100 33.36 -1.47 -13.15
N VAL A 101 34.28 -1.18 -14.08
CA VAL A 101 35.06 -2.19 -14.80
C VAL A 101 36.49 -2.17 -14.28
N GLN A 102 36.83 -3.15 -13.45
CA GLN A 102 38.09 -3.19 -12.69
C GLN A 102 39.34 -3.15 -13.59
N ASP A 103 39.36 -3.91 -14.68
CA ASP A 103 40.54 -3.99 -15.56
C ASP A 103 40.77 -2.70 -16.37
N LYS A 104 39.71 -1.89 -16.55
CA LYS A 104 39.76 -0.59 -17.25
C LYS A 104 39.90 0.59 -16.29
N LEU A 105 39.75 0.36 -14.97
CA LEU A 105 39.67 1.38 -13.92
C LEU A 105 38.68 2.51 -14.26
N TYR A 106 37.53 2.16 -14.82
CA TYR A 106 36.61 3.10 -15.44
C TYR A 106 35.14 2.80 -15.09
N CYS A 107 34.33 3.85 -14.93
CA CYS A 107 32.88 3.74 -14.83
C CYS A 107 32.26 3.63 -16.22
N TRP A 108 32.01 2.39 -16.64
CA TRP A 108 31.48 2.05 -17.95
C TRP A 108 29.97 2.22 -18.01
N ILE A 109 29.41 2.54 -19.18
CA ILE A 109 27.97 2.70 -19.36
C ILE A 109 27.21 1.39 -19.07
N SER A 110 26.05 1.49 -18.44
CA SER A 110 25.15 0.37 -18.20
C SER A 110 23.87 0.58 -18.99
N ARG A 111 23.72 -0.19 -20.06
CA ARG A 111 22.55 -0.24 -20.94
C ARG A 111 21.54 -1.25 -20.43
N LYS A 112 20.29 -1.06 -20.84
CA LYS A 112 19.16 -1.92 -20.49
C LYS A 112 18.90 -2.98 -21.54
N VAL A 113 18.13 -3.99 -21.17
CA VAL A 113 17.62 -4.98 -22.13
C VAL A 113 16.94 -4.28 -23.32
N GLY A 114 17.32 -4.70 -24.53
CA GLY A 114 16.83 -4.19 -25.80
C GLY A 114 17.58 -2.97 -26.34
N GLU A 115 18.44 -2.34 -25.55
CA GLU A 115 19.29 -1.25 -26.03
C GLU A 115 20.49 -1.78 -26.82
N ASN A 116 20.95 -0.99 -27.80
CA ASN A 116 22.07 -1.37 -28.66
C ASN A 116 23.37 -1.42 -27.87
N CYS A 117 24.17 -2.46 -28.05
CA CYS A 117 25.47 -2.65 -27.42
C CYS A 117 26.53 -2.99 -28.46
N GLU A 118 27.79 -2.64 -28.17
CA GLU A 118 28.95 -3.00 -28.99
C GLU A 118 29.80 -4.11 -28.34
N GLN A 119 29.74 -4.22 -27.02
CA GLN A 119 30.50 -5.17 -26.22
C GLN A 119 29.72 -5.56 -24.96
N GLU A 120 30.14 -6.64 -24.30
CA GLU A 120 29.44 -7.19 -23.13
C GLU A 120 29.32 -6.20 -21.97
N GLU A 121 30.34 -5.39 -21.72
CA GLU A 121 30.32 -4.42 -20.63
C GLU A 121 29.27 -3.32 -20.84
N ASP A 122 28.81 -3.07 -22.07
CA ASP A 122 27.71 -2.14 -22.28
C ASP A 122 26.43 -2.61 -21.57
N CYS A 123 26.25 -3.91 -21.38
CA CYS A 123 25.07 -4.50 -20.77
C CYS A 123 25.17 -4.59 -19.24
N GLY A 124 25.93 -3.68 -18.63
CA GLY A 124 26.08 -3.59 -17.19
C GLY A 124 27.14 -4.53 -16.63
N ASP A 125 27.14 -4.70 -15.31
CA ASP A 125 28.10 -5.59 -14.66
C ASP A 125 27.69 -7.06 -14.80
N LYS A 126 28.58 -7.98 -14.39
CA LYS A 126 28.29 -9.43 -14.43
C LYS A 126 27.06 -9.83 -13.61
N SER A 127 26.61 -9.00 -12.66
CA SER A 127 25.44 -9.28 -11.84
C SER A 127 24.12 -8.96 -12.56
N SER A 128 24.19 -8.15 -13.63
CA SER A 128 23.04 -7.88 -14.48
C SER A 128 22.55 -9.14 -15.21
N GLY A 129 23.44 -10.10 -15.47
CA GLY A 129 23.12 -11.33 -16.21
C GLY A 129 22.75 -11.09 -17.68
N MET A 130 22.95 -9.87 -18.20
CA MET A 130 22.73 -9.52 -19.60
C MET A 130 23.96 -9.86 -20.44
N ILE A 131 23.71 -10.17 -21.71
CA ILE A 131 24.75 -10.35 -22.73
C ILE A 131 24.49 -9.43 -23.92
N CYS A 132 25.54 -9.11 -24.68
CA CYS A 132 25.40 -8.39 -25.94
C CYS A 132 25.15 -9.36 -27.10
N ASP A 133 23.88 -9.60 -27.41
CA ASP A 133 23.44 -10.54 -28.44
C ASP A 133 22.89 -9.81 -29.67
N GLU A 134 23.43 -10.13 -30.85
CA GLU A 134 23.09 -9.47 -32.12
C GLU A 134 23.12 -7.91 -32.05
N GLY A 135 24.03 -7.37 -31.25
CA GLY A 135 24.19 -5.92 -31.05
C GLY A 135 23.14 -5.29 -30.13
N LYS A 136 22.40 -6.08 -29.34
CA LYS A 136 21.49 -5.60 -28.29
C LYS A 136 21.68 -6.33 -26.97
N CYS A 137 21.49 -5.63 -25.87
CA CYS A 137 21.51 -6.28 -24.56
C CYS A 137 20.31 -7.22 -24.41
N SER A 138 20.56 -8.49 -24.09
CA SER A 138 19.54 -9.52 -23.97
C SER A 138 19.77 -10.42 -22.76
N CYS A 139 18.75 -11.17 -22.38
CA CYS A 139 18.83 -12.15 -21.30
C CYS A 139 19.10 -13.54 -21.87
N THR A 140 19.92 -14.32 -21.16
CA THR A 140 20.22 -15.71 -21.53
C THR A 140 19.01 -16.64 -21.34
N SER A 141 19.04 -17.80 -21.98
CA SER A 141 17.95 -18.79 -21.88
C SER A 141 17.67 -19.20 -20.42
N GLY A 142 16.40 -19.17 -20.03
CA GLY A 142 15.95 -19.46 -18.66
C GLY A 142 15.99 -18.24 -17.73
N THR A 143 16.21 -17.05 -18.29
CA THR A 143 16.10 -15.77 -17.61
C THR A 143 15.26 -14.80 -18.44
N HIS A 144 14.69 -13.80 -17.79
CA HIS A 144 13.90 -12.74 -18.43
C HIS A 144 14.27 -11.36 -17.84
N PRO A 145 13.92 -10.26 -18.53
CA PRO A 145 14.22 -8.91 -18.06
C PRO A 145 13.44 -8.56 -16.81
N SER A 146 14.10 -7.96 -15.84
CA SER A 146 13.44 -7.33 -14.69
C SER A 146 12.48 -6.23 -15.13
N GLY A 147 11.54 -5.85 -14.28
CA GLY A 147 10.50 -4.87 -14.61
C GLY A 147 11.04 -3.49 -15.03
N ASN A 148 12.30 -3.17 -14.70
CA ASN A 148 12.98 -1.94 -15.12
C ASN A 148 14.01 -2.13 -16.25
N GLY A 149 14.22 -3.38 -16.68
CA GLY A 149 15.11 -3.78 -17.77
C GLY A 149 16.61 -3.68 -17.47
N GLN A 150 17.02 -3.50 -16.21
CA GLN A 150 18.44 -3.32 -15.85
C GLN A 150 19.16 -4.63 -15.50
N SER A 151 18.42 -5.72 -15.38
CA SER A 151 18.94 -7.02 -14.98
C SER A 151 18.09 -8.13 -15.56
N CYS A 152 18.65 -9.34 -15.63
CA CYS A 152 17.97 -10.57 -15.96
C CYS A 152 17.71 -11.35 -14.68
N HIS A 153 16.47 -11.78 -14.47
CA HIS A 153 16.07 -12.63 -13.37
C HIS A 153 15.81 -14.04 -13.88
N ASN A 154 16.00 -15.04 -13.02
CA ASN A 154 15.70 -16.43 -13.36
C ASN A 154 14.19 -16.64 -13.50
N ASP A 155 13.80 -17.47 -14.47
CA ASP A 155 12.40 -17.85 -14.66
C ASP A 155 11.95 -18.81 -13.56
N SER A 156 10.99 -18.38 -12.74
CA SER A 156 10.32 -19.24 -11.76
C SER A 156 9.06 -19.84 -12.37
N LYS A 157 9.07 -21.15 -12.56
CA LYS A 157 8.04 -21.94 -13.26
C LYS A 157 7.13 -22.74 -12.31
N GLU A 158 7.45 -22.77 -11.02
CA GLU A 158 6.71 -23.53 -10.01
C GLU A 158 6.50 -22.70 -8.74
N ILE A 159 5.44 -23.04 -8.00
CA ILE A 159 5.16 -22.47 -6.67
C ILE A 159 6.35 -22.69 -5.72
N GLY A 160 6.63 -21.67 -4.91
CA GLY A 160 7.70 -21.69 -3.91
C GLY A 160 9.10 -21.40 -4.45
N GLN A 161 9.28 -21.30 -5.77
CA GLN A 161 10.54 -20.89 -6.38
C GLN A 161 10.84 -19.40 -6.08
N PRO A 162 12.13 -19.02 -6.04
CA PRO A 162 12.54 -17.68 -5.64
C PRO A 162 12.06 -16.61 -6.63
N CYS A 163 11.68 -15.45 -6.10
CA CYS A 163 11.32 -14.30 -6.91
C CYS A 163 11.69 -12.99 -6.19
N PHE A 164 11.81 -11.94 -6.99
CA PHE A 164 11.96 -10.54 -6.62
C PHE A 164 10.70 -9.74 -6.96
N GLU A 165 10.05 -10.08 -8.08
CA GLU A 165 8.87 -9.41 -8.59
C GLU A 165 7.91 -10.38 -9.29
N ASN A 166 6.68 -9.93 -9.55
CA ASN A 166 5.63 -10.80 -10.10
C ASN A 166 6.00 -11.38 -11.48
N ILE A 167 6.73 -10.63 -12.31
CA ILE A 167 7.13 -11.08 -13.65
C ILE A 167 8.05 -12.31 -13.59
N ASP A 168 8.73 -12.54 -12.45
CA ASP A 168 9.58 -13.71 -12.27
C ASP A 168 8.77 -15.02 -12.23
N CYS A 169 7.52 -14.96 -11.80
CA CYS A 169 6.64 -16.11 -11.67
C CYS A 169 5.95 -16.43 -13.01
N MET A 170 6.67 -17.10 -13.91
CA MET A 170 6.29 -17.40 -15.29
C MET A 170 5.26 -18.54 -15.44
N TYR A 171 4.19 -18.50 -14.66
CA TYR A 171 3.05 -19.40 -14.78
C TYR A 171 1.75 -18.68 -14.38
N SER A 172 0.61 -19.16 -14.89
CA SER A 172 -0.65 -18.44 -14.76
C SER A 172 -1.09 -18.29 -13.30
N HIS A 173 -1.63 -17.11 -12.99
CA HIS A 173 -2.19 -16.77 -11.69
C HIS A 173 -1.21 -16.88 -10.52
N ALA A 174 0.07 -16.62 -10.81
CA ALA A 174 1.14 -16.55 -9.85
C ALA A 174 1.52 -15.10 -9.52
N SER A 175 1.94 -14.88 -8.29
CA SER A 175 2.46 -13.60 -7.82
C SER A 175 3.67 -13.82 -6.92
N CYS A 176 4.57 -12.85 -6.85
CA CYS A 176 5.69 -12.91 -5.94
C CYS A 176 5.29 -12.41 -4.55
N ASP A 177 5.38 -13.28 -3.53
CA ASP A 177 5.39 -12.80 -2.15
C ASP A 177 6.77 -12.19 -1.86
N VAL A 178 6.86 -10.87 -1.98
CA VAL A 178 8.11 -10.12 -1.81
C VAL A 178 8.70 -10.27 -0.39
N LYS A 179 7.87 -10.58 0.62
CA LYS A 179 8.37 -10.78 1.99
C LYS A 179 9.03 -12.15 2.14
N LEU A 180 8.43 -13.18 1.55
CA LEU A 180 8.99 -14.53 1.55
C LEU A 180 10.01 -14.76 0.43
N LYS A 181 10.08 -13.86 -0.55
CA LYS A 181 10.84 -13.96 -1.80
C LYS A 181 10.55 -15.25 -2.56
N ARG A 182 9.28 -15.62 -2.63
CA ARG A 182 8.82 -16.86 -3.29
C ARG A 182 7.54 -16.65 -4.07
N CYS A 183 7.42 -17.34 -5.21
CA CYS A 183 6.21 -17.35 -6.00
C CYS A 183 5.08 -18.07 -5.24
N THR A 184 3.93 -17.42 -5.14
CA THR A 184 2.69 -17.92 -4.55
C THR A 184 1.55 -17.73 -5.54
N CYS A 185 0.36 -18.25 -5.22
CA CYS A 185 -0.82 -17.96 -6.03
C CYS A 185 -1.37 -16.57 -5.76
N GLU A 186 -1.94 -15.96 -6.79
CA GLU A 186 -2.72 -14.73 -6.68
C GLU A 186 -3.91 -14.92 -5.73
N LYS A 187 -4.43 -13.82 -5.19
CA LYS A 187 -5.61 -13.86 -4.33
C LYS A 187 -6.80 -14.48 -5.08
N GLY A 188 -7.44 -15.46 -4.46
CA GLY A 188 -8.54 -16.23 -5.05
C GLY A 188 -8.09 -17.46 -5.83
N TYR A 189 -6.79 -17.66 -6.04
CA TYR A 189 -6.22 -18.90 -6.57
C TYR A 189 -5.57 -19.70 -5.46
N MET A 190 -5.55 -21.02 -5.62
CA MET A 190 -5.01 -21.94 -4.63
C MET A 190 -3.93 -22.82 -5.22
N GLU A 191 -3.00 -23.22 -4.36
CA GLU A 191 -1.99 -24.20 -4.70
C GLU A 191 -2.65 -25.57 -4.93
N ASN A 192 -2.47 -26.10 -6.14
CA ASN A 192 -2.82 -27.44 -6.52
C ASN A 192 -1.58 -28.12 -7.10
N LYS A 193 -0.91 -28.93 -6.27
CA LYS A 193 0.41 -29.52 -6.54
C LYS A 193 1.49 -28.46 -6.72
N LYS A 194 1.68 -27.97 -7.95
CA LYS A 194 2.72 -26.98 -8.30
C LYS A 194 2.19 -25.84 -9.17
N VAL A 195 0.88 -25.80 -9.39
CA VAL A 195 0.20 -24.79 -10.21
C VAL A 195 -0.90 -24.12 -9.41
N CYS A 196 -1.27 -22.91 -9.83
CA CYS A 196 -2.37 -22.18 -9.24
C CYS A 196 -3.68 -22.56 -9.93
N SER A 197 -4.60 -23.13 -9.17
CA SER A 197 -5.93 -23.49 -9.63
C SER A 197 -6.98 -22.48 -9.15
N PRO A 198 -8.04 -22.22 -9.93
CA PRO A 198 -9.11 -21.30 -9.54
C PRO A 198 -9.76 -21.68 -8.21
N GLY A 199 -9.66 -20.79 -7.23
CA GLY A 199 -10.42 -20.84 -5.98
C GLY A 199 -11.70 -20.02 -6.08
N ILE A 200 -12.25 -19.61 -4.93
CA ILE A 200 -13.50 -18.81 -4.90
C ILE A 200 -13.21 -17.40 -5.43
N SER A 201 -14.17 -16.87 -6.21
CA SER A 201 -14.12 -15.57 -6.89
C SER A 201 -13.15 -15.49 -8.06
N SER A 202 -12.54 -16.61 -8.45
CA SER A 202 -11.69 -16.70 -9.63
C SER A 202 -12.49 -17.01 -10.89
N SER A 203 -11.90 -16.72 -12.04
CA SER A 203 -12.52 -16.97 -13.34
C SER A 203 -12.60 -18.47 -13.65
N CYS A 204 -13.70 -18.89 -14.27
CA CYS A 204 -13.94 -20.27 -14.70
C CYS A 204 -14.74 -20.31 -16.00
N LYS A 205 -14.69 -21.45 -16.69
CA LYS A 205 -15.51 -21.78 -17.87
C LYS A 205 -16.51 -22.89 -17.57
N SER A 206 -16.14 -23.80 -16.67
CA SER A 206 -16.94 -24.95 -16.25
C SER A 206 -16.78 -25.22 -14.75
N ASN A 207 -17.66 -26.06 -14.19
CA ASN A 207 -17.57 -26.43 -12.77
C ASN A 207 -16.26 -27.15 -12.42
N ASP A 208 -15.66 -27.87 -13.38
CA ASP A 208 -14.42 -28.63 -13.15
C ASP A 208 -13.18 -27.72 -13.01
N ASP A 209 -13.29 -26.45 -13.43
CA ASP A 209 -12.22 -25.45 -13.24
C ASP A 209 -12.12 -25.01 -11.78
N CYS A 210 -13.22 -25.09 -11.03
CA CYS A 210 -13.29 -24.61 -9.65
C CYS A 210 -12.74 -25.66 -8.69
N PHE A 211 -11.53 -25.41 -8.19
CA PHE A 211 -10.80 -26.39 -7.37
C PHE A 211 -11.36 -26.55 -5.96
N VAL A 212 -12.04 -25.53 -5.43
CA VAL A 212 -12.59 -25.55 -4.07
C VAL A 212 -13.78 -26.53 -4.01
N PRO A 213 -13.79 -27.52 -3.11
CA PRO A 213 -14.91 -28.42 -2.96
C PRO A 213 -16.22 -27.66 -2.68
N THR A 214 -17.33 -28.11 -3.25
CA THR A 214 -18.67 -27.48 -3.16
C THR A 214 -18.80 -26.10 -3.82
N SER A 215 -17.80 -25.68 -4.60
CA SER A 215 -17.91 -24.54 -5.49
C SER A 215 -18.42 -24.95 -6.88
N GLN A 216 -18.98 -23.98 -7.60
CA GLN A 216 -19.54 -24.13 -8.94
C GLN A 216 -19.25 -22.87 -9.77
N CYS A 217 -19.17 -23.03 -11.08
CA CYS A 217 -18.96 -21.93 -11.99
C CYS A 217 -20.30 -21.25 -12.32
N VAL A 218 -20.46 -20.01 -11.87
CA VAL A 218 -21.65 -19.19 -12.13
C VAL A 218 -21.21 -17.87 -12.71
N ASN A 219 -21.74 -17.51 -13.89
CA ASN A 219 -21.37 -16.28 -14.61
C ASN A 219 -19.84 -16.11 -14.75
N ASN A 220 -19.15 -17.18 -15.17
CA ASN A 220 -17.69 -17.25 -15.32
C ASN A 220 -16.89 -17.00 -14.03
N THR A 221 -17.51 -17.13 -12.86
CA THR A 221 -16.85 -16.98 -11.55
C THR A 221 -17.11 -18.21 -10.68
N CYS A 222 -16.07 -18.74 -10.05
CA CYS A 222 -16.23 -19.80 -9.06
C CYS A 222 -16.88 -19.26 -7.79
N VAL A 223 -18.05 -19.77 -7.45
CA VAL A 223 -18.81 -19.37 -6.25
C VAL A 223 -19.17 -20.60 -5.44
N CYS A 224 -19.35 -20.42 -4.14
CA CYS A 224 -19.91 -21.47 -3.30
C CYS A 224 -21.35 -21.79 -3.70
N ASN A 225 -21.78 -23.03 -3.50
CA ASN A 225 -23.16 -23.42 -3.71
C ASN A 225 -24.13 -22.67 -2.76
N SER A 226 -25.43 -22.79 -2.97
CA SER A 226 -26.46 -22.08 -2.19
C SER A 226 -26.52 -22.46 -0.69
N THR A 227 -25.81 -23.51 -0.28
CA THR A 227 -25.77 -24.01 1.11
C THR A 227 -24.50 -23.61 1.87
N SER A 228 -23.59 -22.88 1.22
CA SER A 228 -22.31 -22.50 1.80
C SER A 228 -21.96 -21.05 1.44
N ILE A 229 -21.02 -20.49 2.18
CA ILE A 229 -20.45 -19.17 1.96
C ILE A 229 -18.94 -19.26 1.81
N PRO A 230 -18.30 -18.32 1.10
CA PRO A 230 -16.85 -18.29 1.01
C PRO A 230 -16.21 -17.94 2.35
N SER A 231 -15.11 -18.62 2.68
CA SER A 231 -14.23 -18.23 3.79
C SER A 231 -13.59 -16.87 3.51
N LYS A 232 -13.12 -16.19 4.56
CA LYS A 232 -12.36 -14.93 4.42
C LYS A 232 -11.13 -15.04 3.52
N ASN A 233 -10.49 -16.21 3.49
CA ASN A 233 -9.32 -16.48 2.67
C ASN A 233 -9.66 -16.97 1.25
N LEU A 234 -10.95 -17.15 0.94
CA LEU A 234 -11.45 -17.63 -0.35
C LEU A 234 -10.97 -19.05 -0.74
N ASP A 235 -10.53 -19.81 0.26
CA ASP A 235 -9.95 -21.15 0.09
C ASP A 235 -10.96 -22.28 0.37
N LYS A 236 -12.08 -21.96 1.00
CA LYS A 236 -13.08 -22.94 1.46
C LYS A 236 -14.48 -22.39 1.33
N CYS A 237 -15.41 -23.27 0.98
CA CYS A 237 -16.83 -23.02 1.14
C CYS A 237 -17.26 -23.54 2.51
N LEU A 238 -17.60 -22.62 3.40
CA LEU A 238 -18.03 -22.91 4.76
C LEU A 238 -19.56 -23.12 4.79
N PRO A 239 -20.06 -24.18 5.43
CA PRO A 239 -21.51 -24.42 5.51
C PRO A 239 -22.23 -23.26 6.18
N LEU A 240 -23.34 -22.83 5.59
CA LEU A 240 -24.26 -21.88 6.21
C LEU A 240 -25.01 -22.53 7.36
N ALA A 241 -25.04 -21.85 8.51
CA ALA A 241 -25.78 -22.31 9.66
C ALA A 241 -27.29 -22.17 9.42
N ASN A 242 -28.01 -23.27 9.63
CA ASN A 242 -29.47 -23.29 9.55
C ASN A 242 -30.14 -23.21 10.93
N THR A 243 -29.39 -23.30 12.04
CA THR A 243 -29.93 -23.21 13.40
C THR A 243 -28.91 -22.58 14.34
N ILE A 244 -29.38 -22.05 15.47
CA ILE A 244 -28.50 -21.69 16.59
C ILE A 244 -27.71 -22.93 17.07
N ASN A 245 -26.55 -22.71 17.68
CA ASN A 245 -25.59 -23.74 18.11
C ASN A 245 -24.93 -24.56 16.98
N PHE A 246 -25.19 -24.23 15.70
CA PHE A 246 -24.48 -24.84 14.58
C PHE A 246 -22.98 -24.52 14.66
N GLN A 247 -22.13 -25.50 14.34
CA GLN A 247 -20.68 -25.34 14.41
C GLN A 247 -20.20 -24.32 13.37
N CYS A 248 -19.37 -23.38 13.79
CA CYS A 248 -18.84 -22.34 12.92
C CYS A 248 -17.38 -22.04 13.25
N SER A 249 -16.64 -21.60 12.24
CA SER A 249 -15.31 -21.02 12.35
C SER A 249 -15.32 -19.52 12.05
N GLU A 250 -16.29 -19.05 11.27
CA GLU A 250 -16.42 -17.66 10.86
C GLU A 250 -17.84 -17.13 11.07
N SER A 251 -17.96 -15.87 11.49
CA SER A 251 -19.23 -15.19 11.76
C SER A 251 -20.20 -15.20 10.59
N ASP A 252 -19.67 -15.12 9.36
CA ASP A 252 -20.49 -15.05 8.15
C ASP A 252 -21.34 -16.32 7.95
N GLN A 253 -20.93 -17.46 8.53
CA GLN A 253 -21.72 -18.70 8.50
C GLN A 253 -23.06 -18.54 9.22
N CYS A 254 -23.12 -17.66 10.21
CA CYS A 254 -24.28 -17.38 11.05
C CYS A 254 -25.16 -16.24 10.52
N SER A 255 -24.83 -15.68 9.36
CA SER A 255 -25.52 -14.52 8.76
C SER A 255 -27.02 -14.76 8.54
N LYS A 256 -27.41 -15.96 8.09
CA LYS A 256 -28.82 -16.36 7.93
C LYS A 256 -29.64 -16.31 9.22
N LEU A 257 -28.97 -16.33 10.37
CA LEU A 257 -29.59 -16.34 11.70
C LEU A 257 -29.58 -14.95 12.36
N GLU A 258 -29.04 -13.92 11.69
CA GLU A 258 -28.66 -12.64 12.31
C GLU A 258 -27.76 -12.84 13.56
N GLY A 259 -26.98 -13.93 13.54
CA GLY A 259 -26.12 -14.37 14.63
C GLY A 259 -24.64 -14.10 14.38
N ASP A 260 -23.82 -14.44 15.36
CA ASP A 260 -22.36 -14.36 15.31
C ASP A 260 -21.75 -15.69 15.72
N CYS A 261 -20.52 -15.97 15.27
CA CYS A 261 -19.82 -17.19 15.65
C CYS A 261 -19.12 -16.99 16.99
N LEU A 262 -19.72 -17.48 18.07
CA LEU A 262 -19.22 -17.34 19.44
C LEU A 262 -18.86 -18.71 20.00
N ASN A 263 -17.63 -18.86 20.48
CA ASN A 263 -17.10 -20.11 21.03
C ASN A 263 -17.28 -21.32 20.10
N GLY A 264 -17.08 -21.12 18.78
CA GLY A 264 -17.20 -22.17 17.77
C GLY A 264 -18.63 -22.55 17.39
N THR A 265 -19.62 -21.79 17.85
CA THR A 265 -21.04 -22.04 17.56
C THR A 265 -21.80 -20.77 17.20
N CYS A 266 -22.78 -20.86 16.31
CA CYS A 266 -23.63 -19.73 15.98
C CYS A 266 -24.51 -19.37 17.17
N GLN A 267 -24.37 -18.15 17.66
CA GLN A 267 -25.11 -17.62 18.81
C GLN A 267 -25.61 -16.21 18.51
N CYS A 268 -26.62 -15.75 19.25
CA CYS A 268 -27.07 -14.38 19.12
C CYS A 268 -26.02 -13.42 19.70
N LYS A 269 -25.73 -12.36 18.95
CA LYS A 269 -24.84 -11.28 19.39
C LYS A 269 -25.41 -10.57 20.62
N ASN A 270 -24.55 -9.95 21.43
CA ASN A 270 -24.92 -9.19 22.62
C ASN A 270 -26.12 -8.26 22.38
N ASN A 271 -27.05 -8.27 23.32
CA ASN A 271 -28.36 -7.61 23.27
C ASN A 271 -29.31 -8.13 22.18
N SER A 272 -29.11 -9.34 21.66
CA SER A 272 -30.08 -9.99 20.77
C SER A 272 -30.65 -11.27 21.39
N LEU A 273 -31.92 -11.55 21.13
CA LEU A 273 -32.61 -12.75 21.59
C LEU A 273 -33.00 -13.63 20.41
N TYR A 274 -32.90 -14.94 20.61
CA TYR A 274 -33.32 -15.95 19.64
C TYR A 274 -34.84 -16.16 19.69
N TYR A 275 -35.48 -16.18 18.52
CA TYR A 275 -36.91 -16.38 18.37
C TYR A 275 -37.21 -17.66 17.54
N PRO A 276 -37.68 -18.76 18.16
CA PRO A 276 -37.84 -20.06 17.49
C PRO A 276 -38.81 -20.08 16.30
N ASP A 277 -39.80 -19.18 16.26
CA ASP A 277 -40.80 -19.07 15.19
C ASP A 277 -40.20 -18.60 13.86
N THR A 278 -39.12 -17.81 13.93
CA THR A 278 -38.41 -17.30 12.75
C THR A 278 -37.00 -17.84 12.63
N ASN A 279 -36.48 -18.49 13.67
CA ASN A 279 -35.12 -19.00 13.77
C ASN A 279 -34.05 -17.89 13.58
N LEU A 280 -34.38 -16.65 13.98
CA LEU A 280 -33.52 -15.48 13.87
C LEU A 280 -33.24 -14.86 15.25
N CYS A 281 -32.11 -14.18 15.34
CA CYS A 281 -31.74 -13.32 16.46
C CYS A 281 -32.24 -11.89 16.20
N TYR A 282 -33.00 -11.32 17.15
CA TYR A 282 -33.44 -9.92 17.07
C TYR A 282 -32.81 -9.10 18.18
N ILE A 283 -32.27 -7.94 17.80
CA ILE A 283 -31.75 -6.97 18.76
C ILE A 283 -32.90 -6.51 19.66
N VAL A 284 -32.72 -6.70 20.95
CA VAL A 284 -33.60 -6.22 22.00
C VAL A 284 -33.38 -4.73 22.23
N ARG A 285 -34.49 -4.02 22.37
CA ARG A 285 -34.58 -2.58 22.55
C ARG A 285 -35.41 -2.30 23.79
N ASP A 286 -34.94 -1.34 24.57
CA ASP A 286 -35.65 -0.86 25.75
C ASP A 286 -36.83 0.03 25.35
N ILE A 287 -37.75 0.25 26.29
CA ILE A 287 -38.84 1.22 26.10
C ILE A 287 -38.25 2.60 25.76
N GLY A 288 -38.79 3.23 24.72
CA GLY A 288 -38.33 4.52 24.20
C GLY A 288 -37.18 4.43 23.21
N GLN A 289 -36.58 3.26 22.98
CA GLN A 289 -35.57 3.08 21.94
C GLN A 289 -36.18 2.78 20.57
N HIS A 290 -35.41 3.08 19.51
CA HIS A 290 -35.82 2.82 18.14
C HIS A 290 -35.90 1.32 17.86
N CYS A 291 -37.00 0.89 17.25
CA CYS A 291 -37.26 -0.48 16.86
C CYS A 291 -37.65 -0.55 15.37
N SER A 292 -37.27 -1.65 14.73
CA SER A 292 -37.65 -1.93 13.33
C SER A 292 -38.87 -2.85 13.25
N GLY A 293 -39.20 -3.53 14.34
CA GLY A 293 -40.37 -4.39 14.42
C GLY A 293 -40.68 -4.83 15.85
N ARG A 294 -41.82 -5.52 16.01
CA ARG A 294 -42.34 -5.94 17.32
C ARG A 294 -41.37 -6.82 18.11
N ARG A 295 -40.57 -7.66 17.43
CA ARG A 295 -39.59 -8.57 18.06
C ARG A 295 -38.38 -7.85 18.65
N ASN A 296 -38.16 -6.57 18.33
CA ASN A 296 -37.15 -5.77 19.03
C ASN A 296 -37.56 -5.41 20.46
N CYS A 297 -38.86 -5.34 20.77
CA CYS A 297 -39.34 -4.93 22.10
C CYS A 297 -39.65 -6.17 22.95
N SER A 298 -38.67 -6.67 23.73
CA SER A 298 -38.83 -7.88 24.55
C SER A 298 -39.60 -7.65 25.85
N VAL A 299 -39.72 -6.39 26.29
CA VAL A 299 -40.44 -6.01 27.51
C VAL A 299 -41.90 -6.47 27.41
N LEU A 300 -42.38 -7.15 28.46
CA LEU A 300 -43.76 -7.64 28.50
C LEU A 300 -44.75 -6.47 28.35
N HIS A 301 -45.77 -6.66 27.53
CA HIS A 301 -46.74 -5.62 27.13
C HIS A 301 -46.15 -4.43 26.35
N ALA A 302 -44.93 -4.54 25.81
CA ALA A 302 -44.41 -3.58 24.84
C ALA A 302 -44.79 -3.96 23.40
N THR A 303 -44.77 -2.97 22.51
CA THR A 303 -44.90 -3.13 21.06
C THR A 303 -44.08 -2.06 20.36
N CYS A 304 -43.64 -2.34 19.14
CA CYS A 304 -43.02 -1.32 18.30
C CYS A 304 -44.13 -0.49 17.65
N GLN A 305 -44.15 0.82 17.91
CA GLN A 305 -45.12 1.75 17.32
C GLN A 305 -44.39 3.05 16.96
N ASN A 306 -44.62 3.56 15.75
CA ASN A 306 -43.92 4.73 15.19
C ASN A 306 -42.39 4.59 15.28
N ASN A 307 -41.87 3.38 15.08
CA ASN A 307 -40.45 3.02 15.21
C ASN A 307 -39.86 3.15 16.61
N TYR A 308 -40.67 3.26 17.68
CA TYR A 308 -40.19 3.23 19.06
C TYR A 308 -40.88 2.12 19.87
N CYS A 309 -40.14 1.51 20.80
CA CYS A 309 -40.73 0.56 21.74
C CYS A 309 -41.61 1.30 22.75
N VAL A 310 -42.92 1.07 22.70
CA VAL A 310 -43.92 1.68 23.58
C VAL A 310 -44.75 0.62 24.30
N CYS A 311 -45.36 0.99 25.42
CA CYS A 311 -46.31 0.10 26.09
C CYS A 311 -47.63 0.02 25.31
N LYS A 312 -48.21 -1.19 25.24
CA LYS A 312 -49.54 -1.43 24.67
C LYS A 312 -50.61 -0.67 25.44
N ARG A 313 -51.76 -0.43 24.80
CA ARG A 313 -52.94 0.21 25.43
C ARG A 313 -53.28 -0.48 26.75
N GLY A 314 -53.56 0.31 27.78
CA GLY A 314 -53.80 -0.16 29.17
C GLY A 314 -52.55 -0.23 30.04
N TYR A 315 -51.35 -0.03 29.48
CA TYR A 315 -50.08 -0.06 30.22
C TYR A 315 -49.34 1.28 30.10
N ARG A 316 -48.68 1.69 31.19
CA ARG A 316 -47.79 2.86 31.22
C ARG A 316 -46.35 2.45 31.46
N ALA A 317 -45.41 3.19 30.87
CA ALA A 317 -43.98 2.97 31.08
C ALA A 317 -43.54 3.43 32.47
N ARG A 318 -42.81 2.58 33.20
CA ARG A 318 -42.12 2.91 34.44
C ARG A 318 -40.69 2.39 34.34
N GLY A 319 -39.76 3.25 33.91
CA GLY A 319 -38.44 2.81 33.46
C GLY A 319 -38.57 1.86 32.27
N ASN A 320 -37.83 0.75 32.29
CA ASN A 320 -37.88 -0.26 31.24
C ASN A 320 -38.96 -1.36 31.46
N ARG A 321 -40.12 -1.00 32.03
CA ARG A 321 -41.23 -1.92 32.29
C ARG A 321 -42.57 -1.27 31.96
N CYS A 322 -43.49 -2.06 31.43
CA CYS A 322 -44.88 -1.65 31.24
C CYS A 322 -45.74 -2.17 32.39
N VAL A 323 -46.34 -1.26 33.17
CA VAL A 323 -47.21 -1.59 34.31
C VAL A 323 -48.64 -1.18 34.01
N ASN A 324 -49.63 -1.86 34.58
CA ASN A 324 -51.05 -1.51 34.39
C ASN A 324 -51.29 -0.03 34.72
N GLY A 325 -51.71 0.73 33.71
CA GLY A 325 -52.13 2.12 33.83
C GLY A 325 -53.63 2.13 34.01
N GLY A 326 -54.11 1.76 35.21
CA GLY A 326 -55.54 1.69 35.50
C GLY A 326 -56.25 2.96 35.05
N TYR A 327 -57.22 2.81 34.15
CA TYR A 327 -58.17 3.86 33.83
C TYR A 327 -59.23 3.87 34.92
N ILE A 328 -59.34 4.97 35.65
CA ILE A 328 -60.59 5.31 36.33
C ILE A 328 -61.49 5.88 35.22
N GLU A 329 -62.32 5.04 34.60
CA GLU A 329 -63.45 5.54 33.84
C GLU A 329 -64.45 6.15 34.83
N LEU A 330 -64.54 7.47 34.87
CA LEU A 330 -65.68 8.15 35.48
C LEU A 330 -66.88 7.93 34.53
N PRO A 331 -67.97 7.26 34.97
CA PRO A 331 -69.11 7.02 34.12
C PRO A 331 -69.75 8.37 33.72
N SER A 332 -70.03 8.51 32.41
CA SER A 332 -70.55 9.72 31.75
C SER A 332 -71.87 10.25 32.34
N LEU A 333 -72.53 9.48 33.22
CA LEU A 333 -73.72 9.87 33.98
C LEU A 333 -73.47 10.95 35.05
N LEU A 334 -72.24 11.08 35.57
CA LEU A 334 -71.92 12.09 36.60
C LEU A 334 -71.73 13.50 36.05
N ILE A 335 -71.45 13.65 34.75
CA ILE A 335 -71.25 14.96 34.09
C ILE A 335 -72.61 15.61 33.74
N LEU A 336 -73.67 14.83 33.53
CA LEU A 336 -75.03 15.31 33.27
C LEU A 336 -75.76 15.81 34.53
N LEU A 337 -75.42 15.30 35.72
CA LEU A 337 -76.02 15.77 36.98
C LEU A 337 -75.48 17.14 37.42
N ILE A 338 -74.24 17.50 37.04
CA ILE A 338 -73.65 18.79 37.39
C ILE A 338 -74.23 19.92 36.51
N SER A 339 -74.62 19.64 35.27
CA SER A 339 -75.23 20.65 34.38
C SER A 339 -76.68 20.99 34.73
N LEU A 340 -77.44 20.08 35.36
CA LEU A 340 -78.81 20.35 35.86
C LEU A 340 -78.84 21.15 37.16
N ILE A 341 -77.81 21.04 38.01
CA ILE A 341 -77.71 21.81 39.27
C ILE A 341 -77.36 23.28 39.01
N PHE A 342 -76.61 23.59 37.95
CA PHE A 342 -76.26 24.98 37.60
C PHE A 342 -77.39 25.77 36.92
N VAL A 343 -78.40 25.11 36.33
CA VAL A 343 -79.55 25.80 35.67
C VAL A 343 -80.61 26.24 36.68
N PHE A 344 -80.75 25.56 37.83
CA PHE A 344 -81.76 25.90 38.84
C PHE A 344 -81.33 26.98 39.84
N SER A 345 -80.04 27.31 39.96
CA SER A 345 -79.55 28.34 40.88
C SER A 345 -79.46 29.75 40.28
N ALA A 346 -79.72 29.93 38.98
CA ALA A 346 -79.62 31.23 38.30
C ALA A 346 -80.98 31.95 38.08
N LYS A 347 -82.08 31.45 38.66
CA LYS A 347 -83.43 32.04 38.45
C LYS A 347 -84.05 32.77 39.66
N ASN A 348 -83.34 32.94 40.78
CA ASN A 348 -83.86 33.62 41.98
C ASN A 348 -82.93 34.72 42.51
N PHE A 349 -82.54 35.69 41.68
CA PHE A 349 -82.05 36.99 42.12
C PHE A 349 -82.43 38.07 41.10
N ASN A 350 -83.67 38.56 41.19
CA ASN A 350 -84.13 39.86 40.67
C ASN A 350 -85.51 40.14 41.27
N SER A 351 -85.54 40.72 42.46
CA SER A 351 -86.35 41.90 42.79
C SER A 351 -85.98 42.44 44.17
#